data_AF-A0A6N9C4X8-F1
#
_entry.id   AF-A0A6N9C4X8-F1
#
_cell.length_a   1.000
_cell.length_b   1.000
_cell.length_c   1.000
_cell.angle_alpha   90.00
_cell.angle_beta   90.00
_cell.angle_gamma   90.00
#
_symmetry.space_group_name_H-M   'P 1'
#
loop_
_entity.id
_entity.type
_entity.pdbx_description
1 polymer ?
#
loop_
_entity_poly.entity_id
_entity_poly.type
_entity_poly.pdbx_seq_one_letter_code
_entity_poly.pdbx_strand_id
1 'polypeptide(L)'
;MYTTKKIKVSPTSELDILASESGGVYSKVVSLIRKVKRKKDFWLSQGAVQKYMRLRGYHFHSQTIQAIIESYFDSLKSYFRAVKSTPEAKPPKRTPRFFKVRWKSSAISLRDGVLRLSN
;
A
#
# COMPACT_ATOMS: atom_id res chain seq x y z
N MET A 1 16.17 6.22 19.46
CA MET A 1 16.85 5.74 18.24
C MET A 1 16.50 4.26 18.07
N TYR A 2 15.70 3.87 17.09
CA TYR A 2 15.30 2.46 16.91
C TYR A 2 16.18 1.78 15.87
N THR A 3 16.90 0.73 16.29
CA THR A 3 17.76 -0.08 15.43
C THR A 3 16.89 -0.99 14.57
N THR A 4 16.74 -0.66 13.29
CA THR A 4 16.04 -1.53 12.33
C THR A 4 17.05 -2.51 11.72
N LYS A 5 16.98 -3.78 12.09
CA LYS A 5 17.78 -4.84 11.42
C LYS A 5 17.15 -5.16 10.06
N LYS A 6 17.88 -4.88 8.97
CA LYS A 6 17.52 -5.33 7.63
C LYS A 6 18.21 -6.67 7.38
N ILE A 7 17.43 -7.73 7.24
CA ILE A 7 17.94 -9.05 6.88
C ILE A 7 17.84 -9.18 5.36
N LYS A 8 18.97 -9.47 4.70
CA LYS A 8 18.96 -9.79 3.27
C LYS A 8 18.58 -11.25 3.13
N VAL A 9 17.35 -11.49 2.69
CA VAL A 9 16.85 -12.83 2.37
C VAL A 9 17.11 -13.09 0.89
N SER A 10 17.52 -14.31 0.54
CA SER A 10 17.65 -14.71 -0.86
C SER A 10 16.29 -14.62 -1.56
N PRO A 11 16.24 -14.26 -2.86
CA PRO A 11 15.01 -14.31 -3.63
C PRO A 11 14.43 -15.74 -3.62
N THR A 12 13.12 -15.84 -3.41
CA THR A 12 12.38 -17.12 -3.53
C THR A 12 11.10 -16.90 -4.33
N SER A 13 10.56 -17.97 -4.90
CA SER A 13 9.29 -17.96 -5.64
C SER A 13 8.14 -17.37 -4.83
N GLU A 14 8.08 -17.68 -3.54
CA GLU A 14 7.03 -17.23 -2.63
C GLU A 14 7.11 -15.72 -2.42
N LEU A 15 8.32 -15.18 -2.26
CA LEU A 15 8.53 -13.73 -2.13
C LEU A 15 8.13 -12.99 -3.40
N ASP A 16 8.41 -13.55 -4.57
CA ASP A 16 8.03 -12.97 -5.86
C ASP A 16 6.51 -12.99 -6.08
N ILE A 17 5.84 -14.08 -5.69
CA ILE A 17 4.37 -14.18 -5.70
C ILE A 17 3.78 -13.07 -4.82
N LEU A 18 4.23 -12.95 -3.57
CA LEU A 18 3.74 -11.92 -2.65
C LEU A 18 4.03 -10.51 -3.17
N ALA A 19 5.22 -10.26 -3.72
CA ALA A 19 5.56 -8.96 -4.27
C ALA A 19 4.71 -8.61 -5.50
N SER A 20 4.42 -9.60 -6.35
CA SER A 20 3.57 -9.46 -7.53
C SER A 20 2.11 -9.15 -7.14
N GLU A 21 1.55 -9.92 -6.20
CA GLU A 21 0.20 -9.67 -5.67
C GLU A 21 0.10 -8.28 -5.03
N SER A 22 1.13 -7.88 -4.27
CA SER A 22 1.19 -6.55 -3.67
C SER A 22 1.22 -5.44 -4.74
N GLY A 23 1.94 -5.68 -5.84
CA GLY A 23 1.93 -4.81 -7.02
C GLY A 23 0.55 -4.68 -7.65
N GLY A 24 -0.20 -5.78 -7.72
CA GLY A 24 -1.60 -5.80 -8.16
C GLY A 24 -2.52 -4.95 -7.26
N VAL A 25 -2.42 -5.10 -5.94
CA VAL A 25 -3.18 -4.30 -4.97
C VAL A 25 -2.85 -2.81 -5.13
N TYR A 26 -1.57 -2.45 -5.12
CA TYR A 26 -1.12 -1.06 -5.25
C TYR A 26 -1.58 -0.45 -6.58
N SER A 27 -1.40 -1.16 -7.69
CA SER A 27 -1.81 -0.70 -9.02
C SER A 27 -3.31 -0.49 -9.13
N LYS A 28 -4.11 -1.30 -8.44
CA LYS A 28 -5.56 -1.12 -8.37
C LYS A 28 -5.94 0.14 -7.57
N VAL A 29 -5.26 0.44 -6.46
CA VAL A 29 -5.45 1.68 -5.69
C VAL A 29 -5.18 2.91 -6.57
N VAL A 30 -4.03 2.93 -7.26
CA VAL A 30 -3.66 4.00 -8.19
C VAL A 30 -4.74 4.18 -9.26
N SER A 31 -5.16 3.08 -9.88
CA SER A 31 -6.16 3.09 -10.96
C SER A 31 -7.51 3.60 -10.49
N LEU A 32 -7.97 3.17 -9.31
CA LEU A 32 -9.24 3.59 -8.72
C LEU A 32 -9.24 5.10 -8.47
N ILE A 33 -8.24 5.59 -7.73
CA ILE A 33 -8.17 7.01 -7.33
C ILE A 33 -8.04 7.91 -8.55
N ARG A 34 -7.19 7.55 -9.51
CA ARG A 34 -7.03 8.31 -10.75
C ARG A 34 -8.29 8.29 -11.63
N LYS A 35 -8.99 7.16 -11.70
CA LYS A 35 -10.27 7.07 -12.42
C LYS A 35 -11.29 8.01 -11.79
N VAL A 36 -11.40 8.04 -10.47
CA VAL A 36 -12.32 8.94 -9.76
C VAL A 36 -11.93 10.39 -9.95
N LYS A 37 -10.67 10.76 -9.76
CA LYS A 37 -10.22 12.14 -10.02
C LYS A 37 -10.51 12.58 -11.44
N ARG A 38 -10.26 11.74 -12.45
CA ARG A 38 -10.56 12.08 -13.85
C ARG A 38 -12.07 12.19 -14.15
N LYS A 39 -12.91 11.34 -13.55
CA LYS A 39 -14.35 11.22 -13.91
C LYS A 39 -15.29 12.03 -13.02
N LYS A 40 -14.85 12.36 -11.79
CA LYS A 40 -15.66 13.02 -10.75
C LYS A 40 -14.96 14.23 -10.13
N ASP A 41 -13.74 14.52 -10.57
CA ASP A 41 -12.93 15.68 -10.17
C ASP A 41 -12.53 15.79 -8.68
N PHE A 42 -12.74 14.73 -7.88
CA PHE A 42 -12.28 14.70 -6.48
C PHE A 42 -11.31 13.55 -6.20
N TRP A 43 -10.54 13.69 -5.11
CA TRP A 43 -9.64 12.65 -4.61
C TRP A 43 -10.36 11.81 -3.56
N LEU A 44 -10.37 10.49 -3.73
CA LEU A 44 -10.94 9.59 -2.72
C LEU A 44 -10.16 9.68 -1.40
N SER A 45 -10.88 9.61 -0.29
CA SER A 45 -10.28 9.49 1.04
C SER A 45 -9.69 8.09 1.26
N GLN A 46 -8.72 7.99 2.16
CA GLN A 46 -8.09 6.71 2.51
C GLN A 46 -9.10 5.69 3.02
N GLY A 47 -10.02 6.10 3.90
CA GLY A 47 -11.06 5.23 4.43
C GLY A 47 -12.01 4.69 3.34
N ALA A 48 -12.38 5.52 2.36
CA ALA A 48 -13.22 5.07 1.25
C ALA A 48 -12.51 4.00 0.40
N VAL A 49 -11.22 4.18 0.15
CA VAL A 49 -10.40 3.20 -0.59
C VAL A 49 -10.24 1.92 0.23
N GLN A 50 -9.98 2.00 1.54
CA GLN A 50 -9.90 0.83 2.41
C GLN A 50 -11.21 0.03 2.42
N LYS A 51 -12.36 0.71 2.56
CA LYS A 51 -13.68 0.07 2.50
C LYS A 51 -13.91 -0.63 1.15
N TYR A 52 -13.57 0.03 0.05
CA TYR A 52 -13.69 -0.55 -1.28
C TYR A 52 -12.77 -1.76 -1.48
N MET A 53 -11.51 -1.66 -1.06
CA MET A 53 -10.52 -2.72 -1.27
C MET A 53 -10.77 -3.94 -0.39
N ARG A 54 -11.36 -3.77 0.80
CA ARG A 54 -11.78 -4.87 1.69
C ARG A 54 -12.77 -5.82 1.00
N LEU A 55 -13.65 -5.32 0.12
CA LEU A 55 -14.70 -6.11 -0.54
C LEU A 55 -14.20 -6.89 -1.77
N ARG A 56 -12.90 -6.91 -2.05
CA ARG A 56 -12.33 -7.40 -3.31
C ARG A 56 -11.74 -8.81 -3.24
N GLY A 57 -11.78 -9.45 -2.08
CA GLY A 57 -11.38 -10.86 -1.92
C GLY A 57 -9.90 -11.13 -2.19
N TYR A 58 -9.00 -10.21 -1.82
CA TYR A 58 -7.56 -10.45 -1.93
C TYR A 58 -7.10 -11.54 -0.95
N HIS A 59 -6.09 -12.33 -1.33
CA HIS A 59 -5.48 -13.36 -0.47
C HIS A 59 -4.67 -12.80 0.70
N PHE A 60 -4.35 -11.50 0.65
CA PHE A 60 -3.65 -10.84 1.75
C PHE A 60 -4.53 -10.65 2.98
N HIS A 61 -3.88 -10.80 4.13
CA HIS A 61 -4.39 -10.31 5.40
C HIS A 61 -4.76 -8.82 5.30
N SER A 62 -5.85 -8.44 5.98
CA SER A 62 -6.47 -7.11 5.85
C SER A 62 -5.48 -5.97 6.12
N GLN A 63 -4.59 -6.14 7.10
CA GLN A 63 -3.60 -5.14 7.52
C GLN A 63 -2.49 -4.93 6.47
N THR A 64 -2.18 -5.94 5.67
CA THR A 64 -1.24 -5.82 4.53
C THR A 64 -1.84 -4.95 3.45
N ILE A 65 -3.12 -5.17 3.14
CA ILE A 65 -3.86 -4.35 2.17
C ILE A 65 -3.90 -2.89 2.65
N GLN A 66 -4.20 -2.68 3.94
CA GLN A 66 -4.19 -1.33 4.54
C GLN A 66 -2.82 -0.66 4.42
N ALA A 67 -1.72 -1.36 4.73
CA ALA A 67 -0.36 -0.80 4.64
C ALA A 67 0.06 -0.47 3.19
N ILE A 68 -0.42 -1.25 2.20
CA ILE A 68 -0.21 -0.95 0.78
C ILE A 68 -0.99 0.31 0.38
N ILE A 69 -2.23 0.45 0.83
CA ILE A 69 -3.05 1.66 0.60
C ILE A 69 -2.37 2.88 1.22
N GLU A 70 -1.93 2.79 2.47
CA GLU A 70 -1.21 3.86 3.18
C GLU A 70 0.02 4.32 2.38
N SER A 71 0.77 3.39 1.77
CA SER A 71 1.94 3.72 0.94
C SER A 71 1.59 4.63 -0.26
N TYR A 72 0.41 4.45 -0.86
CA TYR A 72 -0.06 5.34 -1.92
C TYR A 72 -0.45 6.71 -1.35
N PHE A 73 -1.16 6.73 -0.22
CA PHE A 73 -1.59 7.97 0.42
C PHE A 73 -0.41 8.81 0.93
N ASP A 74 0.68 8.20 1.40
CA ASP A 74 1.93 8.88 1.71
C ASP A 74 2.51 9.61 0.48
N SER A 75 2.49 8.93 -0.67
CA SER A 75 2.93 9.49 -1.95
C SER A 75 2.01 10.62 -2.42
N LEU A 76 0.69 10.45 -2.24
CA LEU A 76 -0.31 11.45 -2.61
C LEU A 76 -0.22 12.70 -1.72
N LYS A 77 0.01 12.53 -0.42
CA LYS A 77 0.26 13.63 0.53
C LYS A 77 1.51 14.41 0.16
N SER A 78 2.56 13.70 -0.26
CA SER A 78 3.79 14.31 -0.75
C SER A 78 3.55 15.12 -2.03
N TYR A 79 2.74 14.60 -2.95
CA TYR A 79 2.30 15.34 -4.14
C TYR A 79 1.56 16.63 -3.79
N PHE A 80 0.60 16.60 -2.87
CA PHE A 80 -0.13 17.80 -2.46
C PHE A 80 0.75 18.85 -1.77
N ARG A 81 1.87 18.44 -1.18
CA ARG A 81 2.88 19.38 -0.68
C ARG A 81 3.68 19.97 -1.84
N ALA A 82 4.14 19.14 -2.75
CA ALA A 82 4.93 19.56 -3.91
C ALA A 82 4.19 20.52 -4.85
N VAL A 83 2.89 20.31 -5.06
CA VAL A 83 2.11 21.17 -5.98
C VAL A 83 2.00 22.63 -5.50
N LYS A 84 2.17 22.88 -4.19
CA LYS A 84 2.16 24.24 -3.63
C LYS A 84 3.38 25.06 -4.07
N SER A 85 4.54 24.41 -4.22
CA SER A 85 5.78 25.04 -4.67
C SER A 85 6.02 24.86 -6.17
N THR A 86 5.53 23.76 -6.74
CA THR A 86 5.76 23.36 -8.12
C THR A 86 4.42 22.99 -8.76
N PRO A 87 3.70 23.95 -9.35
CA PRO A 87 2.36 23.71 -9.90
C PRO A 87 2.32 22.61 -10.98
N GLU A 88 3.44 22.36 -11.67
CA GLU A 88 3.56 21.31 -12.69
C GLU A 88 3.79 19.89 -12.13
N ALA A 89 3.88 19.74 -10.80
CA ALA A 89 4.05 18.45 -10.17
C ALA A 89 2.94 17.48 -10.61
N LYS A 90 3.32 16.23 -10.90
CA LYS A 90 2.39 15.21 -11.39
C LYS A 90 1.99 14.27 -10.24
N PRO A 91 0.71 13.88 -10.13
CA PRO A 91 0.28 12.96 -9.09
C PRO A 91 0.88 11.55 -9.30
N PRO A 92 0.97 10.75 -8.22
CA PRO A 92 1.50 9.39 -8.29
C PRO A 92 0.73 8.54 -9.30
N LYS A 93 1.44 8.06 -10.33
CA LYS A 93 0.85 7.36 -11.48
C LYS A 93 1.43 5.97 -11.76
N ARG A 94 2.54 5.61 -11.12
CA ARG A 94 3.26 4.35 -11.38
C ARG A 94 2.45 3.16 -10.88
N THR A 95 2.31 2.14 -11.72
CA THR A 95 1.67 0.86 -11.43
C THR A 95 2.70 -0.26 -11.61
N PRO A 96 3.47 -0.59 -10.57
CA PRO A 96 4.55 -1.56 -10.70
C PRO A 96 4.01 -3.00 -10.69
N ARG A 97 4.69 -3.90 -11.41
CA ARG A 97 4.43 -5.35 -11.35
C ARG A 97 4.72 -5.90 -9.96
N PHE A 98 5.86 -5.52 -9.38
CA PHE A 98 6.27 -5.91 -8.04
C PHE A 98 6.24 -4.72 -7.09
N PHE A 99 5.68 -4.91 -5.90
CA PHE A 99 5.67 -3.90 -4.85
C PHE A 99 6.11 -4.50 -3.52
N LYS A 100 6.64 -3.64 -2.65
CA LYS A 100 7.06 -4.05 -1.30
C LYS A 100 5.85 -4.55 -0.50
N VAL A 101 5.97 -5.76 0.02
CA VAL A 101 4.99 -6.28 0.99
C VAL A 101 5.24 -5.56 2.32
N ARG A 102 4.19 -4.94 2.86
CA ARG A 102 4.25 -4.22 4.14
C ARG A 102 3.21 -4.78 5.09
N TRP A 103 3.58 -4.82 6.36
CA TRP A 103 2.70 -5.19 7.46
C TRP A 103 2.72 -4.07 8.49
N LYS A 104 1.61 -3.87 9.19
CA LYS A 104 1.58 -2.93 10.32
C LYS A 104 2.16 -3.63 11.53
N SER A 105 3.05 -2.96 12.26
CA SER A 105 3.69 -3.52 13.46
C SER A 105 2.66 -3.89 14.53
N SER A 106 1.58 -3.12 14.66
CA SER A 106 0.47 -3.42 15.58
C SER A 106 -0.32 -4.68 15.19
N ALA A 107 -0.17 -5.16 13.95
CA ALA A 107 -0.92 -6.30 13.41
C ALA A 107 -0.20 -7.64 13.57
N ILE A 108 1.09 -7.63 13.89
CA ILE A 108 1.91 -8.82 14.04
C ILE A 108 2.53 -8.80 15.43
N SER A 109 2.16 -9.78 16.25
CA SER A 109 2.77 -9.97 17.57
C SER A 109 3.28 -11.39 17.72
N LEU A 110 4.41 -11.55 18.40
CA LEU A 110 4.92 -12.85 18.82
C LEU A 110 4.60 -12.99 20.30
N ARG A 111 3.75 -13.96 20.67
CA ARG A 111 3.40 -14.22 22.06
C ARG A 111 3.54 -15.71 22.33
N ASP A 112 4.32 -16.06 23.34
CA ASP A 112 4.58 -17.45 23.75
C ASP A 112 5.11 -18.33 22.60
N GLY A 113 5.97 -17.76 21.75
CA GLY A 113 6.51 -18.45 20.56
C GLY A 113 5.53 -18.57 19.38
N VAL A 114 4.30 -18.07 19.51
CA VAL A 114 3.26 -18.14 18.47
C VAL A 114 3.10 -16.79 17.78
N LEU A 115 3.14 -16.80 16.45
CA LEU A 115 2.85 -15.63 15.62
C LEU A 115 1.34 -15.37 15.60
N ARG A 116 0.91 -14.21 16.12
CA ARG A 116 -0.48 -13.78 16.12
C ARG A 116 -0.69 -12.62 15.15
N LEU A 117 -1.69 -12.76 14.29
CA LEU A 117 -2.12 -11.77 13.32
C LEU A 117 -3.44 -11.14 13.80
N SER A 118 -3.46 -9.82 14.02
CA SER A 118 -4.67 -9.08 14.41
C SER A 118 -5.25 -8.30 13.23
N ASN A 119 -6.57 -8.38 13.07
CA ASN A 119 -7.31 -7.61 12.07
C ASN A 119 -7.69 -6.21 12.56
#